data_AF-A0A918F971-F1
#
_entry.id   AF-A0A918F971-F1
#
_cell.length_a   1.000
_cell.length_b   1.000
_cell.length_c   1.000
_cell.angle_alpha   90.00
_cell.angle_beta   90.00
_cell.angle_gamma   90.00
#
_symmetry.space_group_name_H-M   'P 1'
#
loop_
_entity.id
_entity.type
_entity.pdbx_description
1 polymer ?
#
loop_
_entity_poly.entity_id
_entity_poly.type
_entity_poly.pdbx_seq_one_letter_code
_entity_poly.pdbx_strand_id
1 'polypeptide(L)'
;MTELPARPLVLLLIPADWQVEERAYCELQQFVRDEYGAGLWVKPLDYPAARSLLRLIGNWNGWSASEVQQGLAVHLASAFFSLGWLEEPGC
;
A
#
# COMPACT_ATOMS: atom_id res chain seq x y z
N MET A 1 -32.28 -10.79 -1.50
CA MET A 1 -31.13 -10.29 -0.70
C MET A 1 -30.19 -9.61 -1.66
N THR A 2 -30.10 -8.29 -1.62
CA THR A 2 -29.15 -7.53 -2.43
C THR A 2 -27.81 -7.64 -1.73
N GLU A 3 -26.92 -8.50 -2.23
CA GLU A 3 -25.54 -8.55 -1.76
C GLU A 3 -24.94 -7.16 -2.01
N LEU A 4 -24.57 -6.45 -0.94
CA LEU A 4 -23.83 -5.19 -1.08
C LEU A 4 -22.57 -5.52 -1.88
N PRO A 5 -22.23 -4.75 -2.94
CA PRO A 5 -21.00 -5.00 -3.67
C PRO A 5 -19.83 -4.91 -2.68
N ALA A 6 -19.05 -5.98 -2.59
CA ALA A 6 -17.87 -6.01 -1.74
C ALA A 6 -16.95 -4.83 -2.14
N ARG A 7 -16.60 -3.99 -1.16
CA ARG A 7 -15.74 -2.82 -1.40
C ARG A 7 -14.40 -3.30 -1.98
N PRO A 8 -13.81 -2.58 -2.96
CA PRO A 8 -12.48 -2.88 -3.45
C PRO A 8 -11.45 -2.80 -2.31
N LEU A 9 -10.39 -3.59 -2.42
CA LEU A 9 -9.33 -3.67 -1.42
C LEU A 9 -7.95 -3.52 -2.08
N VAL A 10 -7.13 -2.64 -1.52
CA VAL A 10 -5.68 -2.63 -1.74
C VAL A 10 -5.06 -3.57 -0.71
N LEU A 11 -4.45 -4.65 -1.18
CA LEU A 11 -3.56 -5.47 -0.36
C LEU A 11 -2.12 -5.03 -0.63
N LEU A 12 -1.48 -4.50 0.40
CA LEU A 12 -0.08 -4.11 0.37
C LEU A 12 0.75 -5.11 1.19
N LEU A 13 1.65 -5.79 0.51
CA LEU A 13 2.64 -6.65 1.15
C LEU A 13 3.94 -5.85 1.29
N ILE A 14 4.40 -5.63 2.51
CA ILE A 14 5.63 -4.87 2.79
C ILE A 14 6.75 -5.81 3.26
N PRO A 15 8.01 -5.58 2.90
CA PRO A 15 9.13 -6.31 3.49
C PRO A 15 9.15 -6.18 5.02
N ALA A 16 9.60 -7.22 5.74
CA ALA A 16 9.57 -7.25 7.21
C ALA A 16 10.48 -6.22 7.88
N ASP A 17 11.52 -5.75 7.19
CA ASP A 17 12.49 -4.75 7.64
C ASP A 17 12.03 -3.30 7.42
N TRP A 18 10.89 -3.11 6.75
CA TRP A 18 10.38 -1.78 6.46
C TRP A 18 9.67 -1.20 7.68
N GLN A 19 9.97 0.07 7.95
CA GLN A 19 9.30 0.89 8.94
C GLN A 19 8.04 1.51 8.33
N VAL A 20 7.09 1.80 9.21
CA VAL A 20 5.84 2.48 8.87
C VAL A 20 5.87 3.86 9.51
N GLU A 21 5.67 4.91 8.72
CA GLU A 21 5.28 6.20 9.30
C GLU A 21 3.76 6.19 9.53
N GLU A 22 3.34 6.12 10.79
CA GLU A 22 1.95 6.13 11.23
C GLU A 22 1.13 7.28 10.64
N ARG A 23 1.68 8.49 10.56
CA ARG A 23 0.96 9.64 10.01
C ARG A 23 0.70 9.48 8.52
N ALA A 24 1.74 9.16 7.76
CA ALA A 24 1.63 8.96 6.32
C ALA A 24 0.78 7.70 5.99
N TYR A 25 0.79 6.69 6.86
CA TYR A 25 -0.09 5.54 6.76
C TYR A 25 -1.57 5.92 6.94
N CYS A 26 -1.89 6.75 7.93
CA CYS A 26 -3.25 7.26 8.11
C CYS A 26 -3.72 8.09 6.91
N GLU A 27 -2.85 8.95 6.38
CA GLU A 27 -3.12 9.74 5.18
C GLU A 27 -3.35 8.83 3.95
N LEU A 28 -2.56 7.77 3.78
CA LEU A 28 -2.75 6.76 2.73
C LEU A 28 -4.09 6.02 2.88
N GLN A 29 -4.48 5.63 4.09
CA GLN A 29 -5.78 4.99 4.33
C GLN A 29 -6.95 5.91 3.98
N GLN A 30 -6.85 7.19 4.33
CA GLN A 30 -7.86 8.19 3.98
C GLN A 30 -7.92 8.39 2.47
N PHE A 31 -6.77 8.57 1.81
CA PHE A 31 -6.68 8.70 0.35
C PHE A 31 -7.33 7.52 -0.39
N VAL A 32 -6.98 6.27 -0.01
CA VAL A 32 -7.54 5.06 -0.64
C VAL A 32 -9.06 4.99 -0.50
N ARG A 33 -9.58 5.39 0.65
CA ARG A 33 -11.02 5.41 0.92
C ARG A 33 -11.72 6.53 0.15
N ASP A 34 -11.16 7.73 0.16
CA ASP A 34 -11.83 8.92 -0.33
C ASP A 34 -11.77 9.00 -1.87
N GLU A 35 -10.66 8.59 -2.49
CA GLU A 35 -10.52 8.57 -3.96
C GLU A 35 -11.12 7.33 -4.62
N TYR A 36 -10.94 6.15 -4.01
CA TYR A 36 -11.30 4.88 -4.65
C TYR A 36 -12.46 4.14 -3.97
N GLY A 37 -12.99 4.64 -2.85
CA GLY A 37 -13.98 3.92 -2.05
C GLY A 37 -13.46 2.58 -1.51
N ALA A 38 -12.14 2.41 -1.45
CA ALA A 38 -11.49 1.14 -1.18
C ALA A 38 -11.02 1.03 0.28
N GLY A 39 -10.80 -0.21 0.73
CA GLY A 39 -10.06 -0.49 1.96
C GLY A 39 -8.56 -0.70 1.68
N LEU A 40 -7.72 -0.43 2.68
CA LEU A 40 -6.30 -0.76 2.65
C LEU A 40 -6.01 -1.84 3.69
N TRP A 41 -5.39 -2.93 3.27
CA TRP A 41 -4.87 -3.96 4.15
C TRP A 41 -3.37 -4.12 3.94
N VAL A 42 -2.60 -3.97 5.01
CA VAL A 42 -1.15 -4.13 5.00
C VAL A 42 -0.79 -5.42 5.70
N LYS A 43 0.11 -6.20 5.08
CA LYS A 43 0.66 -7.40 5.67
C LYS A 43 2.19 -7.43 5.46
N PRO A 44 3.00 -7.63 6.51
CA PRO A 44 4.42 -7.88 6.35
C PRO A 44 4.66 -9.23 5.66
N LEU A 45 5.69 -9.29 4.82
CA LEU A 45 6.17 -10.49 4.17
C LEU A 45 7.05 -11.27 5.15
N ASP A 46 6.85 -12.60 5.20
CA ASP A 46 7.65 -13.49 6.05
C ASP A 46 9.06 -13.76 5.47
N TYR A 47 9.40 -13.15 4.32
CA TYR A 47 10.68 -13.31 3.65
C TYR A 47 11.24 -11.95 3.19
N PRO A 48 12.57 -11.82 3.06
CA PRO A 48 13.21 -10.60 2.58
C PRO A 48 12.74 -10.30 1.15
N ALA A 49 12.23 -9.09 0.91
CA ALA A 49 11.81 -8.64 -0.40
C ALA A 49 12.37 -7.24 -0.68
N ALA A 50 12.86 -7.04 -1.90
CA ALA A 50 13.47 -5.77 -2.29
C ALA A 50 12.45 -4.62 -2.46
N ARG A 51 11.15 -4.92 -2.53
CA ARG A 51 10.08 -3.95 -2.76
C ARG A 51 8.75 -4.42 -2.17
N SER A 52 7.88 -3.46 -1.89
CA SER A 52 6.49 -3.75 -1.58
C SER A 52 5.76 -4.35 -2.80
N LEU A 53 4.78 -5.22 -2.54
CA LEU A 53 3.91 -5.78 -3.56
C LEU A 53 2.49 -5.27 -3.33
N LEU A 54 1.96 -4.61 -4.35
CA LEU A 54 0.60 -4.12 -4.35
C LEU A 54 -0.31 -5.07 -5.14
N ARG A 55 -1.47 -5.38 -4.57
CA ARG A 55 -2.53 -6.17 -5.20
C ARG A 55 -3.85 -5.44 -5.05
N LEU A 56 -4.59 -5.37 -6.15
CA LEU A 56 -5.93 -4.80 -6.21
C LEU A 56 -6.94 -5.94 -6.24
N ILE A 57 -7.87 -5.96 -5.29
CA ILE A 57 -8.86 -7.02 -5.11
C ILE A 57 -10.25 -6.39 -5.23
N GLY A 58 -11.19 -7.09 -5.88
CA GLY A 58 -12.57 -6.65 -6.05
C GLY A 58 -12.78 -5.80 -7.31
N ASN A 59 -13.92 -5.09 -7.35
CA ASN A 59 -14.32 -4.27 -8.48
C ASN A 59 -13.91 -2.80 -8.26
N TRP A 60 -13.11 -2.27 -9.20
CA TRP A 60 -12.53 -0.92 -9.17
C TRP A 60 -13.25 0.10 -10.05
N ASN A 61 -14.48 -0.21 -10.52
CA ASN A 61 -15.44 0.73 -11.12
C ASN A 61 -14.81 1.78 -12.07
N GLY A 62 -14.17 1.33 -13.15
CA GLY A 62 -13.65 2.21 -14.20
C GLY A 62 -12.19 2.64 -14.02
N TRP A 63 -11.59 2.42 -12.86
CA TRP A 63 -10.16 2.61 -12.69
C TRP A 63 -9.38 1.42 -13.24
N SER A 64 -8.38 1.68 -14.07
CA SER A 64 -7.40 0.68 -14.47
C SER A 64 -6.42 0.40 -13.33
N ALA A 65 -5.86 -0.81 -13.32
CA ALA A 65 -4.87 -1.18 -12.32
C ALA A 65 -3.63 -0.27 -12.34
N SER A 66 -3.23 0.22 -13.51
CA SER A 66 -2.12 1.16 -13.67
C SER A 66 -2.40 2.54 -13.06
N GLU A 67 -3.62 3.07 -13.22
CA GLU A 67 -3.98 4.38 -12.65
C GLU A 67 -3.96 4.33 -11.12
N VAL A 68 -4.55 3.28 -10.54
CA VAL A 68 -4.54 3.07 -9.10
C VAL A 68 -3.10 2.90 -8.58
N GLN A 69 -2.27 2.12 -9.28
CA GLN A 69 -0.86 1.92 -8.90
C GLN A 69 -0.06 3.23 -8.94
N GLN A 70 -0.24 4.05 -9.97
CA GLN A 70 0.45 5.33 -10.09
C GLN A 70 0.00 6.32 -9.01
N GLY A 71 -1.30 6.41 -8.74
CA GLY A 71 -1.83 7.26 -7.67
C GLY A 71 -1.28 6.87 -6.30
N LEU A 72 -1.18 5.57 -6.02
CA LEU A 72 -0.68 5.08 -4.73
C LEU A 72 0.84 5.20 -4.58
N ALA A 73 1.62 5.17 -5.66
CA ALA A 73 3.09 5.13 -5.60
C ALA A 73 3.69 6.27 -4.75
N VAL A 74 3.16 7.49 -4.87
CA VAL A 74 3.63 8.66 -4.11
C VAL A 74 3.38 8.49 -2.61
N HIS A 75 2.17 8.06 -2.25
CA HIS A 75 1.77 7.88 -0.85
C HIS A 75 2.46 6.67 -0.19
N LEU A 76 2.72 5.61 -0.96
CA LEU A 76 3.42 4.42 -0.47
C LEU A 76 4.86 4.72 -0.07
N ALA A 77 5.57 5.56 -0.83
CA ALA A 77 6.94 5.95 -0.52
C ALA A 77 7.05 6.79 0.76
N SER A 78 6.00 7.54 1.11
CA SER A 78 5.95 8.31 2.37
C SER A 78 5.52 7.47 3.56
N ALA A 79 4.68 6.45 3.35
CA ALA A 79 4.14 5.61 4.42
C ALA A 79 5.07 4.46 4.81
N PHE A 80 5.86 3.93 3.87
CA PHE A 80 6.71 2.77 4.11
C PHE A 80 8.11 2.98 3.56
N PHE A 81 9.12 2.75 4.41
CA PHE A 81 10.52 2.96 4.06
C PHE A 81 11.41 1.92 4.75
N SER A 82 12.51 1.52 4.12
CA SER A 82 13.56 0.74 4.78
C SER A 82 14.55 1.69 5.46
N LEU A 83 15.09 1.28 6.61
CA LEU A 83 16.25 1.92 7.23
C LEU A 83 17.59 1.29 6.80
N GLY A 84 17.58 0.32 5.89
CA GLY A 84 18.79 -0.37 5.42
C GLY A 84 19.83 0.52 4.72
N TRP A 85 19.50 1.79 4.44
CA TRP A 85 20.43 2.81 3.94
C TRP A 85 21.24 3.51 5.05
N LEU A 86 20.85 3.36 6.31
CA LEU A 86 21.60 3.89 7.47
C LEU A 86 22.72 2.95 7.93
N GLU A 87 22.79 1.74 7.36
CA GLU A 87 23.86 0.76 7.58
C GLU A 87 24.91 0.76 6.46
N GLU A 88 25.24 1.92 5.88
CA GLU A 88 26.54 2.05 5.21
C GLU A 88 27.59 2.40 6.28
N PRO A 89 28.43 1.45 6.73
CA PRO A 89 29.71 1.84 7.30
C PRO A 89 30.47 2.57 6.19
N GLY A 90 30.82 3.83 6.45
CA GLY A 90 31.65 4.62 5.54
C GLY A 90 32.84 3.79 5.03
N CYS A 91 33.01 3.78 3.72
CA CYS A 91 34.30 3.55 3.10
C CYS A 91 34.98 4.90 2.87
#